data_AF-A0AAD7IXB4-F1
#
_entry.id   AF-A0AAD7IXB4-F1
#
_cell.length_a   1.000
_cell.length_b   1.000
_cell.length_c   1.000
_cell.angle_alpha   90.00
_cell.angle_beta   90.00
_cell.angle_gamma   90.00
#
_symmetry.space_group_name_H-M   'P 1'
#
loop_
_entity.id
_entity.type
_entity.pdbx_description
1 polymer ?
#
loop_
_entity_poly.entity_id
_entity_poly.type
_entity_poly.pdbx_seq_one_letter_code
_entity_poly.pdbx_strand_id
1 'polypeptide(L)' 'LYPILTLPTEITAEILLHCLPDKPVARSGNVAPMLLARICRKWRDIACGTPRLW' A
#
# COMPACT_ATOMS: atom_id res chain seq x y z
N LEU A 1 20.95 -3.70 -5.47
CA LEU A 1 19.78 -3.04 -6.08
C LEU A 1 18.54 -3.58 -5.41
N TYR A 2 17.63 -2.71 -4.97
CA TYR A 2 16.38 -3.08 -4.30
C TYR A 2 15.21 -2.93 -5.30
N PRO A 3 14.76 -4.02 -5.95
CA PRO A 3 13.80 -3.95 -7.07
C PRO A 3 12.46 -3.31 -6.67
N ILE A 4 12.10 -3.45 -5.39
CA ILE A 4 10.84 -2.96 -4.84
C ILE A 4 10.78 -1.43 -4.71
N LEU A 5 11.94 -0.76 -4.70
CA LEU A 5 12.02 0.71 -4.69
C LEU A 5 12.10 1.29 -6.10
N THR A 6 12.43 0.49 -7.11
CA THR A 6 12.49 0.91 -8.52
C THR A 6 11.15 0.78 -9.24
N LEU A 7 10.14 0.19 -8.59
CA LEU A 7 8.81 0.04 -9.16
C LEU A 7 8.16 1.40 -9.44
N PRO A 8 7.44 1.55 -10.56
CA PRO A 8 6.60 2.73 -10.79
C PRO A 8 5.54 2.93 -9.71
N THR A 9 5.08 4.17 -9.56
CA THR A 9 4.07 4.56 -8.59
C THR A 9 2.74 3.86 -8.84
N GLU A 10 2.36 3.70 -10.10
CA GLU A 10 1.11 3.09 -10.56
C GLU A 10 1.05 1.62 -10.18
N ILE A 11 2.14 0.88 -10.44
CA ILE A 11 2.23 -0.55 -10.11
C ILE A 11 2.21 -0.74 -8.59
N THR A 12 2.89 0.14 -7.85
CA THR A 12 2.90 0.08 -6.39
C THR A 12 1.50 0.33 -5.82
N ALA A 13 0.76 1.31 -6.37
CA ALA A 13 -0.62 1.58 -5.98
C ALA A 13 -1.55 0.40 -6.26
N GLU A 14 -1.43 -0.24 -7.43
CA GLU A 14 -2.21 -1.43 -7.77
C GLU A 14 -1.90 -2.60 -6.83
N ILE A 15 -0.64 -2.83 -6.46
CA ILE A 15 -0.29 -3.84 -5.45
C ILE A 15 -1.00 -3.54 -4.12
N LEU A 16 -0.97 -2.29 -3.66
CA LEU A 16 -1.62 -1.89 -2.41
C LEU A 16 -3.14 -2.12 -2.47
N LEU A 17 -3.76 -1.84 -3.62
CA LEU A 17 -5.20 -2.05 -3.83
C LEU A 17 -5.59 -3.52 -3.81
N HIS A 18 -4.79 -4.39 -4.44
CA HIS A 18 -5.02 -5.84 -4.42
C HIS A 18 -4.78 -6.45 -3.03
N CYS A 19 -4.12 -5.72 -2.14
CA CYS A 19 -3.91 -6.14 -0.76
C CYS A 19 -5.02 -5.65 0.18
N LEU A 20 -6.03 -4.94 -0.31
CA LEU A 20 -7.21 -4.59 0.49
C LEU A 20 -8.00 -5.87 0.83
N PRO A 21 -8.48 -6.00 2.08
CA PRO A 21 -9.30 -7.14 2.44
C PRO A 21 -10.69 -7.07 1.78
N ASP A 22 -11.19 -8.21 1.29
CA ASP A 22 -12.55 -8.35 0.70
C ASP A 22 -13.68 -7.99 1.67
N LYS A 23 -13.42 -8.04 2.97
CA LYS A 23 -14.38 -7.70 4.03
C LYS A 23 -13.85 -6.49 4.79
N PRO A 24 -14.74 -5.59 5.25
CA PRO A 24 -14.33 -4.48 6.11
C PRO A 24 -13.82 -5.06 7.44
N VAL A 25 -12.52 -5.35 7.49
CA VAL A 25 -11.85 -5.69 8.73
C VAL A 25 -11.82 -4.39 9.54
N ALA A 26 -12.22 -4.45 10.81
CA ALA A 26 -12.06 -3.33 11.73
C ALA A 26 -10.66 -2.73 11.51
N ARG A 27 -10.58 -1.40 11.30
CA ARG A 27 -9.42 -0.59 10.88
C ARG A 27 -8.18 -0.82 11.76
N SER A 28 -7.66 -2.04 11.74
CA SER A 28 -6.50 -2.47 12.48
C SER A 28 -5.33 -2.19 11.55
N GLY A 29 -4.40 -1.35 12.00
CA GLY A 29 -3.20 -0.99 11.23
C GLY A 29 -2.25 -2.17 10.94
N ASN A 30 -2.69 -3.40 11.25
CA ASN A 30 -2.03 -4.67 10.98
C ASN A 30 -2.65 -5.42 9.79
N VAL A 31 -3.55 -4.81 9.03
CA VAL A 31 -4.03 -5.38 7.75
C VAL A 31 -3.36 -4.64 6.60
N ALA A 32 -3.02 -5.36 5.55
CA ALA A 32 -2.61 -4.72 4.31
C ALA A 32 -3.79 -3.86 3.79
N PRO A 33 -3.52 -2.70 3.16
CA PRO A 33 -2.23 -2.18 2.72
C PRO A 33 -1.43 -1.40 3.77
N MET A 34 -1.98 -1.15 4.97
CA MET A 34 -1.32 -0.33 6.01
C MET A 34 0.00 -0.94 6.49
N LEU A 35 0.12 -2.27 6.53
CA LEU A 35 1.38 -2.95 6.78
C LEU A 35 2.45 -2.63 5.73
N LEU A 36 2.07 -2.59 4.46
CA LEU A 36 2.99 -2.38 3.34
C LEU A 36 3.48 -0.92 3.30
N ALA A 37 2.63 0.03 3.65
CA ALA A 37 2.99 1.44 3.82
C ALA A 37 4.02 1.69 4.95
N ARG A 38 4.26 0.71 5.84
CA ARG A 38 5.26 0.80 6.91
C ARG A 38 6.66 0.34 6.48
N ILE A 39 6.80 -0.32 5.34
CA ILE A 39 8.07 -0.91 4.88
C ILE A 39 9.06 0.17 4.44
N CYS A 40 8.62 1.16 3.66
CA CYS A 40 9.47 2.27 3.22
C CYS A 40 8.68 3.57 3.04
N ARG A 41 9.38 4.71 3.02
CA ARG A 41 8.75 6.04 2.85
C ARG A 41 8.01 6.16 1.52
N LYS A 42 8.62 5.70 0.42
CA LYS A 42 8.01 5.75 -0.93
C LYS A 42 6.63 5.09 -0.97
N TRP A 43 6.49 3.90 -0.39
CA TRP A 43 5.21 3.19 -0.37
C TRP A 43 4.17 3.88 0.51
N ARG A 44 4.61 4.53 1.59
CA ARG A 44 3.72 5.36 2.43
C ARG A 44 3.18 6.56 1.66
N ASP A 45 4.06 7.27 0.95
CA ASP A 45 3.67 8.45 0.17
C ASP A 45 2.67 8.06 -0.93
N ILE A 46 2.90 6.93 -1.60
CA ILE A 46 1.97 6.37 -2.59
C ILE A 46 0.63 5.98 -1.96
N ALA A 47 0.66 5.31 -0.79
CA ALA A 47 -0.56 4.92 -0.10
C ALA A 47 -1.41 6.14 0.33
N CYS A 48 -0.77 7.18 0.88
CA CYS A 48 -1.44 8.43 1.24
C CYS A 48 -1.95 9.20 0.00
N GLY A 49 -1.23 9.13 -1.12
CA GLY A 49 -1.61 9.76 -2.38
C GLY A 49 -2.63 8.98 -3.22
N THR A 50 -3.07 7.80 -2.80
CA THR A 50 -4.02 6.95 -3.56
C THR A 50 -5.39 6.94 -2.85
N PRO A 51 -6.37 7.76 -3.29
CA PRO A 51 -7.67 7.88 -2.63
C PRO A 51 -8.45 6.57 -2.54
N ARG A 52 -8.27 5.66 -3.52
CA ARG A 52 -8.94 4.35 -3.58
C ARG A 52 -8.59 3.41 -2.40
N LEU A 53 -7.56 3.73 -1.60
CA LEU A 53 -7.14 2.92 -0.44
C LEU A 53 -7.85 3.32 0.87
N TRP A 54 -8.60 4.42 0.87
CA TRP A 54 -9.27 5.01 2.05
C TRP A 54 -10.79 4.87 1.93
#